data_AF-A0A2T2USX3-F1
#
_entry.id   AF-A0A2T2USX3-F1
#
_cell.length_a   1.000
_cell.length_b   1.000
_cell.length_c   1.000
_cell.angle_alpha   90.00
_cell.angle_beta   90.00
_cell.angle_gamma   90.00
#
_symmetry.space_group_name_H-M   'P 1'
#
loop_
_entity.id
_entity.type
_entity.pdbx_description
1 polymer ?
#
loop_
_entity_poly.entity_id
_entity_poly.type
_entity_poly.pdbx_seq_one_letter_code
_entity_poly.pdbx_strand_id
1 'polypeptide(L)' 'MNTDSYRGFTFDTFHPSSETSGKEAMRATRGRISLYVEVSEGELPTGWRLRDLLEYEINRLVEPTTLRHVDHLN' A
#
# COMPACT_ATOMS: atom_id res chain seq x y z
N MET A 1 -17.94 -12.95 4.30
CA MET A 1 -16.56 -12.69 3.85
C MET A 1 -16.52 -11.25 3.36
N ASN A 2 -16.04 -10.32 4.18
CA ASN A 2 -15.88 -8.93 3.76
C ASN A 2 -14.68 -8.89 2.82
N THR A 3 -14.91 -8.61 1.55
CA THR A 3 -13.85 -8.34 0.59
C THR A 3 -13.10 -7.12 1.09
N ASP A 4 -11.86 -7.33 1.52
CA ASP A 4 -11.01 -6.27 2.04
C ASP A 4 -10.66 -5.31 0.91
N SER A 5 -11.47 -4.24 0.79
CA SER A 5 -11.43 -3.33 -0.35
C SER A 5 -11.70 -1.89 0.06
N TYR A 6 -11.03 -0.96 -0.61
CA TYR A 6 -11.12 0.48 -0.37
C TYR A 6 -11.02 1.26 -1.69
N ARG A 7 -12.03 2.07 -2.01
CA ARG A 7 -12.12 2.85 -3.27
C ARG A 7 -11.85 2.03 -4.55
N GLY A 8 -12.25 0.75 -4.54
CA GLY A 8 -12.06 -0.18 -5.65
C GLY A 8 -10.68 -0.84 -5.71
N PHE A 9 -9.81 -0.58 -4.74
CA PHE A 9 -8.59 -1.35 -4.50
C PHE A 9 -8.90 -2.56 -3.62
N THR A 10 -8.31 -3.71 -3.91
CA THR A 10 -8.31 -4.91 -3.06
C THR A 10 -6.96 -5.08 -2.39
N PHE A 11 -6.94 -5.50 -1.12
CA PHE A 11 -5.71 -5.64 -0.34
C PHE A 11 -5.27 -7.09 -0.24
N ASP A 12 -3.96 -7.32 -0.41
CA ASP A 12 -3.31 -8.61 -0.21
C ASP A 12 -2.05 -8.42 0.66
N THR A 13 -1.92 -9.17 1.74
CA THR A 13 -0.67 -9.26 2.51
C THR A 13 0.23 -10.33 1.88
N PHE A 14 1.51 -10.05 1.73
CA PHE A 14 2.50 -11.01 1.24
C PHE A 14 3.86 -10.82 1.91
N HIS A 15 4.73 -11.82 1.78
CA HIS A 15 6.09 -11.79 2.33
C HIS A 15 7.09 -11.68 1.18
N PRO A 16 7.79 -10.54 1.01
CA PRO A 16 8.78 -10.38 -0.02
C PRO A 16 10.05 -11.13 0.40
N SER A 17 10.34 -12.24 -0.27
CA SER A 17 11.50 -13.11 -0.11
C SER A 17 11.55 -14.05 1.12
N SER A 18 12.07 -15.24 0.87
CA SER A 18 12.04 -16.44 1.73
C SER A 18 13.21 -16.55 2.72
N GLU A 19 14.02 -15.51 2.88
CA GLU A 19 15.20 -15.55 3.75
C GLU A 19 15.17 -14.41 4.77
N THR A 20 14.74 -14.76 5.98
CA THR A 20 15.26 -14.15 7.22
C THR A 20 14.81 -12.73 7.57
N SER A 21 13.65 -12.28 7.11
CA SER A 21 13.05 -11.10 7.72
C SER A 21 11.54 -11.25 7.74
N GLY A 22 10.94 -11.24 8.94
CA GLY A 22 9.48 -11.22 9.15
C GLY A 22 8.85 -9.90 8.70
N LYS A 23 9.28 -9.37 7.55
CA LYS A 23 8.82 -8.12 6.97
C LYS A 23 7.45 -8.37 6.39
N GLU A 24 6.47 -7.76 7.03
CA GLU A 24 5.11 -7.72 6.51
C GLU A 24 5.07 -6.72 5.35
N ALA A 25 4.59 -7.17 4.19
CA ALA A 25 4.31 -6.30 3.05
C ALA A 25 2.85 -6.42 2.66
N MET A 26 2.30 -5.34 2.12
CA MET A 26 0.93 -5.29 1.65
C MET A 26 0.86 -4.66 0.27
N ARG A 27 -0.03 -5.21 -0.55
CA ARG A 27 -0.35 -4.72 -1.89
C ARG A 27 -1.80 -4.27 -1.94
N ALA A 28 -2.07 -3.13 -2.57
CA ALA A 28 -3.41 -2.72 -2.97
C ALA A 28 -3.52 -2.72 -4.49
N THR A 29 -4.53 -3.38 -5.06
CA THR A 29 -4.70 -3.50 -6.52
C THR A 29 -6.06 -3.02 -7.00
N ARG A 30 -6.08 -2.15 -8.03
CA ARG A 30 -7.29 -1.72 -8.75
C ARG A 30 -7.05 -1.81 -10.25
N GLY A 31 -7.58 -2.86 -10.88
CA GLY A 31 -7.40 -3.10 -12.32
C GLY A 31 -5.92 -3.27 -12.66
N ARG A 32 -5.32 -2.28 -13.34
CA ARG A 32 -3.90 -2.28 -13.72
C ARG A 32 -2.98 -1.50 -12.77
N ILE A 33 -3.55 -0.85 -11.75
CA ILE A 33 -2.78 -0.08 -10.77
C ILE A 33 -2.52 -0.98 -9.55
N SER A 34 -1.26 -1.11 -9.18
CA SER A 34 -0.85 -1.82 -7.96
C SER A 34 0.04 -0.91 -7.13
N LEU A 35 -0.29 -0.77 -5.85
CA LEU A 35 0.49 -0.07 -4.85
C LEU A 35 1.08 -1.09 -3.88
N TYR A 36 2.32 -0.86 -3.46
CA TYR A 36 3.06 -1.75 -2.60
C TYR A 36 3.61 -0.97 -1.41
N VAL A 37 3.47 -1.54 -0.21
CA VAL A 37 4.10 -1.02 1.00
C VAL A 37 4.80 -2.17 1.72
N GLU A 38 6.00 -1.89 2.21
CA GLU A 38 6.81 -2.80 3.00
C GLU A 38 7.45 -1.99 4.14
N VAL A 39 7.55 -2.59 5.33
CA VAL A 39 8.41 -2.03 6.38
C VAL A 39 9.84 -2.48 6.11
N SER A 40 10.69 -1.56 5.63
CA SER A 40 12.07 -1.88 5.30
C SER A 40 12.93 -2.10 6.56
N GLU A 41 12.77 -1.24 7.57
CA GLU A 41 13.49 -1.25 8.86
C GLU A 41 12.62 -0.68 9.98
N GLY A 42 12.76 -1.21 11.20
CA GLY A 42 12.04 -0.74 12.38
C GLY A 42 10.61 -1.26 12.52
N GLU A 43 9.86 -0.66 13.42
CA GLU A 43 8.43 -0.94 13.62
C GLU A 43 7.60 0.21 13.04
N LEU A 44 6.38 -0.11 12.58
CA LEU A 44 5.41 0.93 12.27
C LEU A 44 5.12 1.77 13.52
N PRO A 45 4.82 3.08 13.38
CA PRO A 45 4.35 3.88 14.49
C PRO A 45 3.21 3.17 15.23
N THR A 46 3.23 3.20 16.56
CA THR A 46 2.25 2.46 17.37
C THR A 46 0.81 2.82 16.94
N GLY A 47 0.04 1.79 16.57
CA GLY A 47 -1.34 1.93 16.11
C GLY A 47 -1.52 2.06 14.59
N TRP A 48 -0.44 2.16 13.81
CA TRP A 48 -0.50 2.15 12.35
C TRP A 48 -0.36 0.73 11.80
N ARG A 49 -1.22 0.40 10.83
CA ARG A 49 -1.15 -0.82 10.01
C ARG A 49 -0.68 -0.46 8.61
N LEU A 50 -0.10 -1.42 7.89
CA LEU A 50 0.26 -1.26 6.47
C LEU A 50 -0.93 -0.83 5.61
N ARG A 51 -2.12 -1.29 5.99
CA ARG A 51 -3.38 -0.86 5.39
C ARG A 51 -3.58 0.65 5.49
N ASP A 52 -3.32 1.25 6.65
CA ASP A 52 -3.57 2.69 6.88
C ASP A 52 -2.66 3.54 5.96
N LEU A 53 -1.42 3.10 5.76
CA LEU A 53 -0.50 3.70 4.79
C LEU A 53 -1.01 3.60 3.35
N LEU A 54 -1.49 2.43 2.94
CA LEU A 54 -2.05 2.25 1.61
C LEU A 54 -3.34 3.05 1.40
N GLU A 55 -4.23 3.13 2.40
CA GLU A 55 -5.43 3.95 2.31
C GLU A 55 -5.09 5.45 2.18
N TYR A 56 -4.09 5.93 2.92
CA TYR A 56 -3.56 7.28 2.78
C TYR A 56 -3.01 7.55 1.36
N GLU A 57 -2.18 6.65 0.82
CA GLU A 57 -1.65 6.82 -0.54
C GLU A 57 -2.73 6.67 -1.62
N ILE A 58 -3.73 5.80 -1.43
CA ILE A 58 -4.89 5.72 -2.33
C ILE A 58 -5.66 7.03 -2.31
N ASN A 59 -5.88 7.63 -1.15
CA ASN A 59 -6.57 8.92 -1.05
C ASN A 59 -5.79 10.01 -1.81
N ARG A 60 -4.46 10.07 -1.61
CA ARG A 60 -3.60 10.97 -2.36
C ARG A 60 -3.71 10.73 -3.86
N LEU A 61 -3.61 9.49 -4.33
CA LEU A 61 -3.69 9.17 -5.76
C LEU A 61 -5.07 9.44 -6.39
N VAL A 62 -6.14 9.37 -5.63
CA VAL A 62 -7.50 9.62 -6.13
C VAL A 62 -7.87 11.10 -6.03
N GLU A 63 -7.19 11.87 -5.17
CA GLU A 63 -7.39 13.31 -5.07
C GLU A 63 -7.01 14.03 -6.39
N PRO A 64 -7.92 14.84 -6.97
CA PRO A 64 -7.70 15.51 -8.26
C PRO A 64 -6.47 16.43 -8.32
N THR A 65 -6.00 16.88 -7.16
CA THR A 65 -4.84 17.76 -7.00
C THR A 65 -3.51 17.01 -7.05
N THR A 66 -3.46 15.75 -6.61
CA THR A 66 -2.21 14.97 -6.49
C THR A 66 -1.85 14.24 -7.78
N LEU A 67 -2.84 13.87 -8.60
CA LEU A 67 -2.61 13.31 -9.94
C LEU A 67 -1.93 14.28 -10.92
N ARG A 68 -1.88 15.58 -10.59
CA ARG A 68 -1.19 16.60 -11.38
C ARG A 68 0.31 16.70 -11.11
N HIS A 69 0.83 15.97 -10.13
CA HIS A 69 2.22 16.10 -9.65
C HIS A 69 3.02 14.80 -9.64
N VAL A 70 2.56 13.76 -10.33
CA VAL A 70 3.41 12.61 -10.63
C VAL A 70 4.09 12.85 -11.98
N ASP A 71 5.01 13.83 -11.99
CA ASP A 71 6.01 13.95 -13.05
C ASP A 71 7.09 12.90 -12.76
N HIS A 72 6.98 11.76 -13.46
CA HIS A 72 8.05 10.76 -13.67
C HIS A 72 8.90 10.37 -12.44
N LEU A 73 8.63 9.19 -11.88
CA LEU A 73 9.63 8.47 -11.08
C LEU A 73 10.66 7.86 -12.07
N ASN A 74 11.86 8.44 -12.12
CA ASN A 74 13.05 7.90 -12.81
C ASN A 74 13.78 6.92 -11.89
#